data_AF-A0A516X5R4-F1
#
_entry.id   AF-A0A516X5R4-F1
#
_cell.length_a   1.000
_cell.length_b   1.000
_cell.length_c   1.000
_cell.angle_alpha   90.00
_cell.angle_beta   90.00
_cell.angle_gamma   90.00
#
_symmetry.space_group_name_H-M   'P 1'
#
loop_
_entity.id
_entity.type
_entity.pdbx_description
1 polymer ?
#
loop_
_entity_poly.entity_id
_entity_poly.type
_entity_poly.pdbx_seq_one_letter_code
_entity_poly.pdbx_strand_id
1 'polypeptide(L)'
;MTNRSHSHLRRSPWLVAPAIAVAAVALTACSNSETSAPADATYELPAVFTGAPDPSAVDGATAGTHNAEAGTDGEKKAPVAYGFTASLKNSAGDEVGTVQLGDKQGGLTVNVEVDDSSLQAGIYKVGVTDNGACVAADQFQSAGQLRSLGGGEGGTTLTLPISDAGNGTLDTTIPGVQVEQLAAGQGSAVLVMSADDTRVSCGVVEGR
;
A
#
# COMPACT_ATOMS: atom_id res chain seq x y z
N MET A 1 21.32 41.87 -28.78
CA MET A 1 20.76 42.79 -29.80
C MET A 1 20.23 41.93 -30.95
N THR A 2 18.91 41.69 -30.95
CA THR A 2 17.94 42.11 -32.00
C THR A 2 18.06 41.31 -33.31
N ASN A 3 17.28 40.23 -33.50
CA ASN A 3 15.88 40.21 -33.99
C ASN A 3 15.73 40.80 -35.41
N ARG A 4 15.30 39.98 -36.39
CA ARG A 4 14.24 40.36 -37.34
C ARG A 4 13.75 39.19 -38.20
N SER A 5 12.47 38.93 -38.00
CA SER A 5 11.48 38.31 -38.88
C SER A 5 11.50 38.87 -40.31
N HIS A 6 11.19 38.03 -41.30
CA HIS A 6 10.49 38.46 -42.51
C HIS A 6 9.58 37.36 -43.05
N SER A 7 8.28 37.57 -42.85
CA SER A 7 7.18 36.95 -43.58
C SER A 7 7.02 37.67 -44.91
N HIS A 8 6.80 36.97 -46.03
CA HIS A 8 6.00 37.49 -47.14
C HIS A 8 5.33 36.37 -47.93
N LEU A 9 4.12 36.70 -48.34
CA LEU A 9 3.00 35.86 -48.74
C LEU A 9 2.93 35.58 -50.25
N ARG A 10 2.19 34.50 -50.56
CA ARG A 10 1.25 34.33 -51.70
C ARG A 10 1.82 34.35 -53.12
N ARG A 11 1.50 33.29 -53.88
CA ARG A 11 0.39 33.30 -54.86
C ARG A 11 0.26 31.94 -55.58
N SER A 12 -0.95 31.39 -55.52
CA SER A 12 -1.53 30.42 -56.47
C SER A 12 -1.67 31.06 -57.86
N PRO A 13 -1.57 30.30 -58.98
CA PRO A 13 -2.79 29.82 -59.64
C PRO A 13 -2.66 28.51 -60.45
N TRP A 14 -3.81 27.83 -60.63
CA TRP A 14 -4.21 27.00 -61.79
C TRP A 14 -3.40 25.70 -62.07
N LEU A 15 -3.92 24.57 -62.55
CA LEU A 15 -5.19 24.13 -63.15
C LEU A 15 -5.16 22.57 -63.27
N VAL A 16 -6.25 21.99 -63.77
CA VAL A 16 -6.42 20.67 -64.42
C VAL A 16 -7.10 19.57 -63.58
N ALA A 17 -8.37 19.32 -63.91
CA ALA A 17 -9.16 18.12 -63.64
C ALA A 17 -9.00 17.10 -64.81
N PRO A 18 -9.79 16.01 -64.95
CA PRO A 18 -10.34 14.99 -64.04
C PRO A 18 -9.98 13.55 -64.53
N ALA A 19 -10.35 12.49 -63.79
CA ALA A 19 -10.81 11.17 -64.31
C ALA A 19 -10.83 10.11 -63.19
N ILE A 20 -11.43 8.95 -63.48
CA ILE A 20 -11.58 7.73 -62.68
C ILE A 20 -12.95 7.69 -61.97
N ALA A 21 -14.01 7.32 -62.70
CA ALA A 21 -14.45 5.96 -63.03
C ALA A 21 -15.37 5.37 -61.95
N VAL A 22 -16.66 5.34 -62.28
CA VAL A 22 -17.70 4.63 -61.55
C VAL A 22 -17.51 3.13 -61.83
N ALA A 23 -17.06 2.40 -60.82
CA ALA A 23 -17.23 0.95 -60.74
C ALA A 23 -18.11 0.65 -59.53
N ALA A 24 -19.40 0.45 -59.81
CA ALA A 24 -20.30 -0.20 -58.89
C ALA A 24 -19.92 -1.68 -58.79
N VAL A 25 -19.49 -2.14 -57.61
CA VAL A 25 -19.48 -3.55 -57.24
C VAL A 25 -20.08 -3.66 -55.85
N ALA A 26 -21.22 -4.33 -55.80
CA ALA A 26 -21.97 -4.65 -54.60
C ALA A 26 -21.14 -5.55 -53.68
N LEU A 27 -21.06 -5.17 -52.40
CA LEU A 27 -20.77 -6.10 -51.32
C LEU A 27 -21.93 -6.06 -50.33
N THR A 28 -22.53 -7.22 -50.26
CA THR A 28 -23.55 -7.72 -49.35
C THR A 28 -23.32 -7.32 -47.89
N ALA A 29 -24.39 -6.83 -47.28
CA ALA A 29 -24.81 -7.07 -45.90
C ALA A 29 -23.71 -7.51 -44.90
N CYS A 30 -23.21 -6.55 -44.14
CA CYS A 30 -23.04 -6.70 -42.70
C CYS A 30 -23.65 -5.45 -42.07
N SER A 31 -24.95 -5.53 -41.77
CA SER A 31 -25.59 -4.59 -40.86
C SER A 31 -24.92 -4.77 -39.51
N ASN A 32 -23.93 -3.95 -39.20
CA ASN A 32 -23.54 -3.75 -37.81
C ASN A 32 -24.74 -3.07 -37.16
N SER A 33 -25.38 -3.73 -36.21
CA SER A 33 -26.54 -3.23 -35.46
C SER A 33 -26.18 -2.03 -34.57
N GLU A 34 -25.60 -0.98 -35.14
CA GLU A 34 -25.46 0.31 -34.49
C GLU A 34 -26.70 1.12 -34.82
N THR A 35 -27.80 0.77 -34.14
CA THR A 35 -28.85 1.74 -33.90
C THR A 35 -28.21 2.96 -33.27
N SER A 36 -28.21 4.10 -33.99
CA SER A 36 -27.89 5.40 -33.43
C SER A 36 -28.68 5.55 -32.13
N ALA A 37 -27.98 5.54 -31.00
CA ALA A 37 -28.59 5.83 -29.71
C ALA A 37 -29.27 7.21 -29.81
N PRO A 38 -30.51 7.37 -29.31
CA PRO A 38 -31.15 8.68 -29.28
C PRO A 38 -30.27 9.64 -28.48
N ALA A 39 -30.16 10.88 -28.96
CA ALA A 39 -29.33 11.95 -28.38
C ALA A 39 -29.84 12.50 -27.03
N ASP A 40 -30.50 11.66 -26.24
CA ASP A 40 -31.15 11.99 -24.96
C ASP A 40 -30.92 10.89 -23.90
N ALA A 41 -29.75 10.25 -23.94
CA ALA A 41 -29.30 9.41 -22.84
C ALA A 41 -28.63 10.31 -21.78
N THR A 42 -29.31 10.51 -20.66
CA THR A 42 -28.65 11.01 -19.44
C THR A 42 -27.60 9.97 -19.08
N TYR A 43 -26.31 10.32 -19.22
CA TYR A 43 -25.21 9.45 -18.87
C TYR A 43 -25.17 9.27 -17.34
N GLU A 44 -25.79 8.20 -16.82
CA GLU A 44 -25.42 7.70 -15.50
C GLU A 44 -24.00 7.12 -15.62
N LEU A 45 -23.08 7.68 -14.83
CA LEU A 45 -21.75 7.10 -14.66
C LEU A 45 -21.94 5.64 -14.24
N PRO A 46 -21.28 4.67 -14.90
CA PRO A 46 -21.37 3.29 -14.48
C PRO A 46 -20.95 3.19 -13.02
N ALA A 47 -21.74 2.47 -12.22
CA ALA A 47 -21.38 2.19 -10.84
C ALA A 47 -19.94 1.66 -10.80
N VAL A 48 -19.15 2.16 -9.85
CA VAL A 48 -17.76 1.71 -9.65
C VAL A 48 -17.78 0.19 -9.54
N PHE A 49 -17.00 -0.47 -10.39
CA PHE A 49 -16.93 -1.92 -10.43
C PHE A 49 -16.24 -2.42 -9.15
N THR A 50 -17.03 -2.73 -8.12
CA THR A 50 -16.56 -3.51 -6.98
C THR A 50 -16.50 -4.96 -7.43
N GLY A 51 -15.36 -5.37 -8.00
CA GLY A 51 -15.17 -6.71 -8.56
C GLY A 51 -15.63 -7.79 -7.57
N ALA A 52 -16.46 -8.72 -8.06
CA ALA A 52 -16.84 -9.90 -7.29
C ALA A 52 -15.59 -10.74 -6.99
N PRO A 53 -15.49 -11.38 -5.81
CA PRO A 53 -14.37 -12.26 -5.48
C PRO A 53 -14.26 -13.38 -6.51
N ASP A 54 -13.04 -13.65 -6.99
CA ASP A 54 -12.75 -14.69 -7.97
C ASP A 54 -13.12 -16.07 -7.42
N PRO A 55 -14.09 -16.80 -8.03
CA PRO A 55 -14.50 -18.11 -7.55
C PRO A 55 -13.41 -19.19 -7.72
N SER A 56 -12.30 -18.89 -8.40
CA SER A 56 -11.13 -19.77 -8.54
C SER A 56 -10.23 -19.76 -7.29
N ALA A 57 -10.52 -18.91 -6.30
CA ALA A 57 -9.78 -18.83 -5.03
C ALA A 57 -10.12 -19.95 -4.02
N VAL A 58 -10.83 -21.00 -4.44
CA VAL A 58 -11.07 -22.19 -3.60
C VAL A 58 -9.86 -23.12 -3.63
N ASP A 59 -8.84 -22.73 -2.86
CA ASP A 59 -7.85 -23.54 -2.12
C ASP A 59 -6.63 -22.64 -1.84
N GLY A 60 -6.82 -21.63 -0.99
CA GLY A 60 -5.74 -20.74 -0.58
C GLY A 60 -6.26 -19.70 0.42
N ALA A 61 -5.63 -19.67 1.59
CA ALA A 61 -5.96 -18.82 2.71
C ALA A 61 -6.21 -17.35 2.32
N THR A 62 -7.13 -16.75 3.06
CA THR A 62 -7.54 -15.35 3.02
C THR A 62 -6.32 -14.41 3.17
N ALA A 63 -5.70 -14.04 2.06
CA ALA A 63 -4.74 -12.95 1.99
C ALA A 63 -5.51 -11.64 1.77
N GLY A 64 -5.64 -10.85 2.83
CA GLY A 64 -6.07 -9.45 2.73
C GLY A 64 -5.11 -8.70 1.81
N THR A 65 -5.61 -8.26 0.67
CA THR A 65 -4.89 -7.42 -0.29
C THR A 65 -4.77 -6.00 0.26
N HIS A 66 -3.56 -5.58 0.62
CA HIS A 66 -3.19 -4.18 0.71
C HIS A 66 -2.08 -3.88 -0.30
N ASN A 67 -2.39 -2.94 -1.20
CA ASN A 67 -1.53 -2.17 -2.10
C ASN A 67 -0.58 -2.94 -3.04
N ALA A 68 -1.12 -3.40 -4.17
CA ALA A 68 -0.35 -3.50 -5.40
C ALA A 68 -0.38 -2.15 -6.13
N GLU A 69 0.44 -1.20 -5.71
CA GLU A 69 0.80 -0.07 -6.57
C GLU A 69 1.79 -0.58 -7.61
N ALA A 70 1.34 -0.65 -8.86
CA ALA A 70 2.16 -1.00 -10.02
C ALA A 70 3.15 0.13 -10.32
N GLY A 71 4.26 0.17 -9.58
CA GLY A 71 5.46 0.93 -9.92
C GLY A 71 6.38 0.07 -10.79
N THR A 72 6.55 0.45 -12.05
CA THR A 72 7.51 -0.13 -12.97
C THR A 72 8.95 0.25 -12.56
N ASP A 73 9.84 -0.74 -12.63
CA ASP A 73 11.31 -0.65 -12.63
C ASP A 73 12.01 -0.39 -11.28
N GLY A 74 12.21 -1.46 -10.52
CA GLY A 74 13.20 -1.52 -9.43
C GLY A 74 13.27 -2.93 -8.84
N GLU A 75 14.43 -3.58 -8.93
CA GLU A 75 14.88 -4.79 -8.24
C GLU A 75 13.77 -5.73 -7.71
N LYS A 76 13.55 -6.89 -8.34
CA LYS A 76 12.64 -7.93 -7.83
C LYS A 76 13.12 -8.45 -6.46
N LYS A 77 12.78 -7.74 -5.37
CA LYS A 77 12.85 -8.24 -4.00
C LYS A 77 11.90 -9.44 -3.97
N ALA A 78 12.44 -10.65 -3.79
CA ALA A 78 11.63 -11.85 -3.67
C ALA A 78 10.50 -11.60 -2.64
N PRO A 79 9.26 -12.01 -2.93
CA PRO A 79 8.12 -11.75 -2.04
C PRO A 79 8.44 -12.33 -0.67
N VAL A 80 8.42 -11.48 0.35
CA VAL A 80 8.52 -11.91 1.74
C VAL A 80 7.13 -12.43 2.12
N ALA A 81 7.05 -13.68 2.56
CA ALA A 81 5.81 -14.22 3.09
C ALA A 81 5.62 -13.67 4.51
N TYR A 82 4.82 -12.62 4.64
CA TYR A 82 4.37 -12.14 5.94
C TYR A 82 3.27 -13.08 6.45
N GLY A 83 3.45 -13.63 7.65
CA GLY A 83 2.51 -14.57 8.27
C GLY A 83 1.66 -13.92 9.36
N PHE A 84 2.05 -12.74 9.82
CA PHE A 84 1.39 -12.01 10.90
C PHE A 84 1.33 -10.53 10.58
N THR A 85 0.25 -9.89 11.01
CA THR A 85 -0.01 -8.47 10.84
C THR A 85 -0.46 -7.84 12.15
N ALA A 86 -0.27 -6.54 12.31
CA ALA A 86 -0.82 -5.78 13.42
C ALA A 86 -1.24 -4.39 12.92
N SER A 87 -2.52 -4.05 13.06
CA SER A 87 -2.97 -2.67 12.86
C SER A 87 -2.61 -1.82 14.08
N LEU A 88 -1.82 -0.77 13.88
CA LEU A 88 -1.42 0.15 14.94
C LEU A 88 -2.54 1.13 15.21
N LYS A 89 -2.93 1.27 16.48
CA LYS A 89 -3.93 2.25 16.91
C LYS A 89 -3.33 3.24 17.90
N ASN A 90 -3.70 4.51 17.76
CA ASN A 90 -3.32 5.55 18.71
C ASN A 90 -4.24 5.57 19.94
N SER A 91 -3.97 6.47 20.88
CA SER A 91 -4.77 6.59 22.11
C SER A 91 -6.23 7.04 21.90
N ALA A 92 -6.55 7.62 20.74
CA ALA A 92 -7.93 7.93 20.34
C ALA A 92 -8.66 6.69 19.76
N GLY A 93 -7.92 5.63 19.43
CA GLY A 93 -8.44 4.42 18.79
C GLY A 93 -8.40 4.46 17.27
N ASP A 94 -7.88 5.53 16.68
CA ASP A 94 -7.71 5.65 15.23
C ASP A 94 -6.57 4.75 14.76
N GLU A 95 -6.75 4.14 13.59
CA GLU A 95 -5.71 3.37 12.93
C GLU A 95 -4.69 4.31 12.30
N VAL A 96 -3.42 4.11 12.66
CA VAL A 96 -2.30 5.01 12.36
C VAL A 96 -1.18 4.31 11.59
N GLY A 97 -1.37 3.04 11.25
CA GLY A 97 -0.34 2.28 10.57
C GLY A 97 -0.57 0.78 10.63
N THR A 98 0.35 0.06 10.01
CA THR A 98 0.34 -1.40 9.94
C THR A 98 1.75 -1.93 10.17
N VAL A 99 1.84 -3.07 10.83
CA VAL A 99 3.07 -3.84 10.98
C VAL A 99 2.88 -5.20 10.34
N GLN A 100 3.85 -5.63 9.54
CA GLN A 100 3.90 -6.93 8.92
C GLN A 100 5.12 -7.68 9.43
N LEU A 101 4.89 -8.91 9.87
CA LEU A 101 5.88 -9.78 10.50
C LEU A 101 5.91 -11.11 9.74
N GLY A 102 7.11 -11.56 9.39
CA GLY A 102 7.28 -12.80 8.63
C GLY A 102 8.68 -13.36 8.75
N ASP A 103 8.85 -14.62 8.36
CA ASP A 103 10.18 -15.25 8.36
C ASP A 103 10.88 -15.03 7.03
N LYS A 104 12.16 -14.65 7.10
CA LYS A 104 13.04 -14.59 5.93
C LYS A 104 14.44 -15.04 6.30
N GLN A 105 14.94 -16.07 5.59
CA GLN A 105 16.35 -16.50 5.64
C GLN A 105 16.89 -16.72 7.08
N GLY A 106 16.08 -17.26 8.00
CA GLY A 106 16.51 -17.56 9.38
C GLY A 106 16.43 -16.37 10.35
N GLY A 107 15.57 -15.40 10.06
CA GLY A 107 15.25 -14.31 10.97
C GLY A 107 13.86 -13.73 10.72
N LEU A 108 13.41 -12.89 11.65
CA LEU A 108 12.13 -12.22 11.63
C LEU A 108 12.25 -10.92 10.80
N THR A 109 11.61 -10.86 9.65
CA THR A 109 11.41 -9.62 8.91
C THR A 109 10.29 -8.82 9.56
N VAL A 110 10.58 -7.54 9.77
CA VAL A 110 9.67 -6.56 10.37
C VAL A 110 9.54 -5.41 9.38
N ASN A 111 8.33 -5.23 8.86
CA ASN A 111 7.96 -4.07 8.07
C ASN A 111 6.92 -3.26 8.86
N VAL A 112 7.18 -1.97 9.07
CA VAL A 112 6.29 -1.05 9.79
C VAL A 112 6.04 0.12 8.88
N GLU A 113 4.77 0.47 8.75
CA GLU A 113 4.30 1.66 8.05
C GLU A 113 3.39 2.43 9.00
N VAL A 114 3.69 3.70 9.19
CA VAL A 114 2.92 4.62 10.03
C VAL A 114 2.55 5.83 9.19
N ASP A 115 1.28 6.21 9.27
CA ASP A 115 0.72 7.42 8.70
C ASP A 115 -0.17 8.07 9.75
N ASP A 116 0.42 8.98 10.53
CA ASP A 116 -0.28 9.71 11.57
C ASP A 116 0.19 11.16 11.60
N SER A 117 -0.61 12.02 10.99
CA SER A 117 -0.37 13.47 10.96
C SER A 117 -0.28 14.15 12.34
N SER A 118 -0.68 13.46 13.42
CA SER A 118 -0.52 13.96 14.79
C SER A 118 0.88 13.70 15.36
N LEU A 119 1.65 12.78 14.77
CA LEU A 119 3.03 12.51 15.19
C LEU A 119 3.96 13.63 14.73
N GLN A 120 4.78 14.08 15.66
CA GLN A 120 5.85 15.03 15.37
C GLN A 120 7.00 14.30 14.67
N ALA A 121 7.68 15.01 13.76
CA ALA A 121 8.92 14.53 13.16
C ALA A 121 9.95 14.18 14.22
N GLY A 122 10.65 13.06 14.02
CA GLY A 122 11.66 12.61 14.95
C GLY A 122 11.91 11.12 14.89
N ILE A 123 12.56 10.63 15.95
CA ILE A 123 12.94 9.23 16.09
C ILE A 123 12.04 8.57 17.13
N TYR A 124 11.35 7.52 16.69
CA TYR A 124 10.50 6.68 17.52
C TYR A 124 11.15 5.30 17.65
N LYS A 125 10.73 4.57 18.68
CA LYS A 125 11.16 3.22 18.99
C LYS A 125 9.99 2.27 18.73
N VAL A 126 10.23 1.20 18.00
CA VAL A 126 9.26 0.13 17.78
C VAL A 126 9.72 -1.10 18.53
N GLY A 127 8.86 -1.70 19.32
CA GLY A 127 9.20 -2.90 20.07
C GLY A 127 8.06 -3.90 20.09
N VAL A 128 8.40 -5.19 20.22
CA VAL A 128 7.42 -6.24 20.45
C VAL A 128 7.28 -6.44 21.96
N THR A 129 6.06 -6.65 22.43
CA THR A 129 5.73 -6.81 23.84
C THR A 129 5.29 -8.23 24.15
N ASP A 130 5.26 -8.57 25.44
CA ASP A 130 5.00 -9.93 25.90
C ASP A 130 3.53 -10.29 26.11
N ASN A 131 2.61 -9.33 25.92
CA ASN A 131 1.17 -9.54 25.99
C ASN A 131 0.45 -9.01 24.74
N GLY A 132 -0.43 -9.82 24.15
CA GLY A 132 -1.22 -9.47 22.97
C GLY A 132 -2.42 -8.58 23.27
N ALA A 133 -2.22 -7.46 23.97
CA ALA A 133 -3.31 -6.57 24.36
C ALA A 133 -2.94 -5.09 24.22
N CYS A 134 -3.79 -4.31 23.56
CA CYS A 134 -3.61 -2.87 23.38
C CYS A 134 -4.84 -2.09 23.88
N VAL A 135 -4.82 -1.66 25.14
CA VAL A 135 -5.89 -0.86 25.75
C VAL A 135 -5.48 0.61 25.76
N ALA A 136 -6.12 1.44 24.94
CA ALA A 136 -5.78 2.87 24.91
C ALA A 136 -5.99 3.58 26.26
N ALA A 137 -7.02 3.17 27.01
CA ALA A 137 -7.39 3.77 28.29
C ALA A 137 -6.31 3.64 29.39
N ASP A 138 -5.41 2.66 29.29
CA ASP A 138 -4.29 2.48 30.22
C ASP A 138 -2.95 2.94 29.64
N GLN A 139 -2.97 3.73 28.55
CA GLN A 139 -1.78 4.12 27.80
C GLN A 139 -1.00 2.91 27.26
N PHE A 140 -1.71 1.86 26.86
CA PHE A 140 -1.17 0.62 26.33
C PHE A 140 -0.28 -0.15 27.32
N GLN A 141 -0.42 0.08 28.62
CA GLN A 141 0.27 -0.70 29.65
C GLN A 141 -0.19 -2.17 29.63
N SER A 142 -1.41 -2.44 29.14
CA SER A 142 -1.92 -3.79 28.90
C SER A 142 -1.01 -4.66 28.04
N ALA A 143 -0.22 -4.05 27.15
CA ALA A 143 0.71 -4.75 26.26
C ALA A 143 1.87 -5.41 27.05
N GLY A 144 2.05 -5.03 28.30
CA GLY A 144 3.10 -5.59 29.15
C GLY A 144 4.47 -4.98 28.85
N GLN A 145 5.52 -5.79 28.99
CA GLN A 145 6.90 -5.37 28.87
C GLN A 145 7.44 -5.67 27.47
N LEU A 146 8.49 -4.94 27.07
CA LEU A 146 9.19 -5.24 25.81
C LEU A 146 9.83 -6.62 25.89
N ARG A 147 9.56 -7.46 24.89
CA ARG A 147 10.12 -8.79 24.75
C ARG A 147 11.52 -8.71 24.15
N SER A 148 12.42 -9.54 24.67
CA SER A 148 13.73 -9.75 24.08
C SER A 148 13.60 -10.73 22.93
N LEU A 149 13.81 -10.25 21.71
CA LEU A 149 13.69 -11.08 20.51
C LEU A 149 14.97 -11.89 20.25
N GLY A 150 16.11 -11.54 20.87
CA GLY A 150 17.40 -12.20 20.69
C GLY A 150 18.01 -12.85 21.94
N GLY A 151 17.21 -13.07 23.00
CA GLY A 151 17.66 -13.77 24.22
C GLY A 151 18.57 -12.95 25.15
N GLY A 152 18.70 -11.63 24.95
CA GLY A 152 19.38 -10.70 25.86
C GLY A 152 18.49 -10.19 26.99
N GLU A 153 19.08 -9.57 28.01
CA GLU A 153 18.34 -8.81 29.02
C GLU A 153 17.95 -7.44 28.46
N GLY A 154 16.71 -7.01 28.73
CA GLY A 154 16.12 -5.81 28.13
C GLY A 154 15.43 -6.11 26.80
N GLY A 155 14.24 -5.53 26.61
CA GLY A 155 13.46 -5.76 25.40
C GLY A 155 14.10 -5.17 24.15
N THR A 156 13.77 -5.74 22.99
CA THR A 156 14.32 -5.33 21.71
C THR A 156 13.52 -4.14 21.15
N THR A 157 14.22 -3.05 20.81
CA THR A 157 13.65 -1.89 20.13
C THR A 157 14.33 -1.63 18.79
N LEU A 158 13.53 -1.31 17.79
CA LEU A 158 13.94 -0.87 16.46
C LEU A 158 13.70 0.63 16.33
N THR A 159 14.46 1.29 15.46
CA THR A 159 14.36 2.74 15.25
C THR A 159 13.43 3.03 14.08
N LEU A 160 12.40 3.83 14.29
CA LEU A 160 11.45 4.28 13.26
C LEU A 160 11.56 5.80 13.10
N PRO A 161 12.12 6.30 11.98
CA PRO A 161 12.08 7.72 11.67
C PRO A 161 10.67 8.12 11.22
N ILE A 162 10.16 9.22 11.78
CA ILE A 162 8.92 9.87 11.34
C ILE A 162 9.28 11.21 10.70
N SER A 163 8.71 11.48 9.53
CA SER A 163 8.86 12.72 8.77
C SER A 163 7.99 13.86 9.32
N ASP A 164 8.19 15.08 8.83
CA ASP A 164 7.35 16.26 9.16
C ASP A 164 5.87 16.10 8.78
N ALA A 165 5.55 15.16 7.89
CA ALA A 165 4.19 14.83 7.50
C ALA A 165 3.55 13.75 8.39
N GLY A 166 4.23 13.27 9.44
CA GLY A 166 3.72 12.19 10.30
C GLY A 166 3.85 10.78 9.70
N ASN A 167 4.56 10.66 8.58
CA ASN A 167 4.77 9.40 7.87
C ASN A 167 6.09 8.76 8.31
N GLY A 168 6.10 7.45 8.53
CA GLY A 168 7.30 6.70 8.84
C GLY A 168 7.28 5.27 8.32
N THR A 169 8.44 4.79 7.87
CA THR A 169 8.61 3.43 7.40
C THR A 169 9.86 2.80 7.99
N LEU A 170 9.78 1.51 8.29
CA LEU A 170 10.88 0.69 8.74
C LEU A 170 10.77 -0.68 8.08
N ASP A 171 11.86 -1.13 7.46
CA ASP A 171 11.97 -2.47 6.88
C ASP A 171 13.31 -3.05 7.34
N THR A 172 13.25 -4.06 8.20
CA THR A 172 14.43 -4.66 8.81
C THR A 172 14.24 -6.15 9.03
N THR A 173 15.33 -6.87 9.28
CA THR A 173 15.29 -8.30 9.62
C THR A 173 16.13 -8.55 10.85
N ILE A 174 15.54 -9.20 11.85
CA ILE A 174 16.19 -9.56 13.11
C ILE A 174 16.66 -11.01 13.01
N PRO A 175 17.99 -11.25 12.95
CA PRO A 175 18.51 -12.61 12.76
C PRO A 175 18.27 -13.49 14.00
N GLY A 176 17.99 -14.78 13.78
CA GLY A 176 17.85 -15.76 14.85
C GLY A 176 16.53 -15.71 15.62
N VAL A 177 15.60 -14.84 15.21
CA VAL A 177 14.26 -14.71 15.77
C VAL A 177 13.28 -15.34 14.82
N GLN A 178 12.39 -16.17 15.36
CA GLN A 178 11.40 -16.91 14.58
C GLN A 178 10.00 -16.37 14.89
N VAL A 179 9.14 -16.30 13.87
CA VAL A 179 7.80 -15.72 14.01
C VAL A 179 6.92 -16.47 15.02
N GLU A 180 7.16 -17.78 15.23
CA GLU A 180 6.40 -18.58 16.20
C GLU A 180 6.56 -18.08 17.64
N GLN A 181 7.67 -17.40 17.94
CA GLN A 181 7.89 -16.80 19.25
C GLN A 181 6.93 -15.64 19.53
N LEU A 182 6.32 -15.05 18.49
CA LEU A 182 5.35 -13.98 18.62
C LEU A 182 3.97 -14.50 19.03
N ALA A 183 3.60 -15.70 18.59
CA ALA A 183 2.33 -16.34 18.92
C ALA A 183 2.36 -17.09 20.27
N ALA A 184 3.54 -17.21 20.91
CA ALA A 184 3.69 -17.93 22.17
C ALA A 184 3.02 -17.20 23.36
N GLY A 185 2.53 -17.95 24.34
CA GLY A 185 1.98 -17.40 25.59
C GLY A 185 0.65 -16.68 25.40
N GLN A 186 0.57 -15.42 25.82
CA GLN A 186 -0.63 -14.56 25.70
C GLN A 186 -0.67 -13.80 24.36
N GLY A 187 0.13 -14.24 23.37
CA GLY A 187 0.39 -13.49 22.15
C GLY A 187 1.41 -12.38 22.36
N SER A 188 1.52 -11.49 21.37
CA SER A 188 2.39 -10.32 21.40
C SER A 188 1.65 -9.12 20.82
N ALA A 189 2.05 -7.93 21.23
CA ALA A 189 1.65 -6.69 20.58
C ALA A 189 2.89 -5.91 20.12
N VAL A 190 2.76 -5.13 19.06
CA VAL A 190 3.77 -4.17 18.61
C VAL A 190 3.43 -2.82 19.18
N LEU A 191 4.45 -2.15 19.72
CA LEU A 191 4.35 -0.88 20.40
C LEU A 191 5.26 0.13 19.72
N VAL A 192 4.72 1.30 19.39
CA VAL A 192 5.50 2.46 18.97
C VAL A 192 5.59 3.42 20.13
N MET A 193 6.80 3.87 20.41
CA MET A 193 7.13 4.75 21.53
C MET A 193 7.91 5.96 21.04
N SER A 194 7.74 7.09 21.71
CA SER A 194 8.58 8.27 21.49
C SER A 194 10.02 8.04 21.99
N ALA A 195 10.92 8.99 21.74
CA ALA A 195 12.28 8.97 22.27
C ALA A 195 12.33 8.84 23.81
N ASP A 196 11.33 9.40 24.49
CA ASP A 196 11.18 9.40 25.96
C ASP A 196 10.41 8.17 26.48
N ASP A 197 10.27 7.12 25.68
CA ASP A 197 9.59 5.85 26.02
C ASP A 197 8.09 6.00 26.31
N THR A 198 7.48 7.10 25.86
CA THR A 198 6.02 7.28 25.92
C THR A 198 5.37 6.43 24.84
N ARG A 199 4.41 5.58 25.23
CA ARG A 199 3.64 4.71 24.32
C ARG A 199 2.65 5.54 23.50
N VAL A 200 2.85 5.62 22.18
CA VAL A 200 2.02 6.46 21.29
C VAL A 200 1.00 5.67 20.49
N SER A 201 1.37 4.46 20.06
CA SER A 201 0.47 3.54 19.37
C SER A 201 0.80 2.09 19.66
N CYS A 202 -0.21 1.23 19.55
CA CYS A 202 -0.11 -0.19 19.84
C CYS A 202 -0.96 -0.98 18.85
N GLY A 203 -0.47 -2.12 18.39
CA GLY A 203 -1.21 -3.07 17.57
C GLY A 203 -1.03 -4.49 18.07
N VAL A 204 -2.11 -5.23 18.24
CA VAL A 204 -2.03 -6.65 18.61
C VAL A 204 -1.56 -7.43 17.38
N VAL A 205 -0.59 -8.34 17.57
CA VAL A 205 -0.12 -9.21 16.49
C VAL A 205 -1.16 -10.28 16.24
N GLU A 206 -1.79 -10.21 15.09
CA GLU A 206 -2.78 -11.15 14.60
C GLU A 206 -2.17 -11.96 13.46
N GLY A 207 -2.42 -13.26 13.42
CA GLY A 207 -1.93 -14.09 12.33
C GLY A 207 -2.10 -15.57 12.59
N ARG A 208 -2.76 -16.22 11.64
CA ARG A 208 -2.30 -17.43 10.98
C ARG A 208 -3.14 -17.69 9.73
#